data_AF-A0A960L4K5-F1
#
_entry.id   AF-A0A960L4K5-F1
#
_cell.length_a   1.000
_cell.length_b   1.000
_cell.length_c   1.000
_cell.angle_alpha   90.00
_cell.angle_beta   90.00
_cell.angle_gamma   90.00
#
_symmetry.space_group_name_H-M   'P 1'
#
loop_
_entity.id
_entity.type
_entity.pdbx_description
1 polymer ?
#
loop_
_entity_poly.entity_id
_entity_poly.type
_entity_poly.pdbx_seq_one_letter_code
_entity_poly.pdbx_strand_id
1 'polypeptide(L)'
;MSTSISGWILSAGLAAAQAAAPAVPPAPEVRFLELEAEAAKGAELYLVVSLEPPMVWIKSRGLELDRVPVTQVEVVEHRSSIGPSRETTALELPAQWRVEARPPDPTRRVLAPPVLRQWTGTEEAAPVTTAAPAPSVPEPPDRYTVALTGGWVLDLGPGGEGPSLAGRWAQAVADGWSVLRGRPPARRQTVRLELAPEDARRLHHLFRRGTRVLLVGSAF
;
A
#
# COMPACT_ATOMS: atom_id res chain seq x y z
N MET A 1 -41.30 64.72 -44.20
CA MET A 1 -39.88 64.30 -44.27
C MET A 1 -39.37 64.29 -42.83
N SER A 2 -39.53 63.17 -42.11
CA SER A 2 -38.57 62.05 -41.96
C SER A 2 -37.37 62.44 -41.07
N THR A 3 -37.45 62.14 -39.76
CA THR A 3 -36.66 61.12 -38.99
C THR A 3 -35.15 61.46 -38.93
N SER A 4 -34.44 61.40 -37.80
CA SER A 4 -34.35 60.33 -36.81
C SER A 4 -33.46 60.78 -35.65
N ILE A 5 -33.81 60.49 -34.39
CA ILE A 5 -32.96 60.69 -33.20
C ILE A 5 -32.48 59.30 -32.78
N SER A 6 -31.20 59.00 -33.02
CA SER A 6 -30.57 57.73 -32.64
C SER A 6 -30.19 57.75 -31.16
N GLY A 7 -30.91 56.96 -30.36
CA GLY A 7 -30.53 56.62 -28.99
C GLY A 7 -29.42 55.58 -28.96
N TRP A 8 -28.42 55.80 -28.11
CA TRP A 8 -27.41 54.80 -27.76
C TRP A 8 -27.71 54.30 -26.35
N ILE A 9 -28.21 53.07 -26.24
CA ILE A 9 -28.32 52.36 -24.97
C ILE A 9 -26.98 51.66 -24.75
N LEU A 10 -26.19 52.16 -23.80
CA LEU A 10 -25.02 51.48 -23.27
C LEU A 10 -25.50 50.33 -22.37
N SER A 11 -25.48 49.10 -22.89
CA SER A 11 -25.65 47.89 -22.10
C SER A 11 -24.37 47.61 -21.33
N ALA A 12 -24.31 48.02 -20.07
CA ALA A 12 -23.26 47.58 -19.14
C ALA A 12 -23.56 46.13 -18.71
N GLY A 13 -22.86 45.17 -19.33
CA GLY A 13 -22.90 43.77 -18.93
C GLY A 13 -22.25 43.59 -17.56
N LEU A 14 -23.05 43.20 -16.56
CA LEU A 14 -22.54 42.78 -15.26
C LEU A 14 -21.94 41.37 -15.42
N ALA A 15 -20.63 41.28 -15.60
CA ALA A 15 -19.90 40.02 -15.50
C ALA A 15 -19.82 39.64 -14.02
N ALA A 16 -20.71 38.75 -13.58
CA ALA A 16 -20.63 38.15 -12.26
C ALA A 16 -19.40 37.22 -12.22
N ALA A 17 -18.28 37.73 -11.70
CA ALA A 17 -17.16 36.90 -11.30
C ALA A 17 -17.60 36.05 -10.09
N GLN A 18 -18.06 34.84 -10.37
CA GLN A 18 -18.35 33.86 -9.34
C GLN A 18 -17.01 33.36 -8.80
N ALA A 19 -16.49 34.06 -7.80
CA ALA A 19 -15.34 33.62 -7.02
C ALA A 19 -15.75 32.29 -6.37
N ALA A 20 -15.24 31.18 -6.90
CA ALA A 20 -15.35 29.88 -6.26
C ALA A 20 -14.70 30.02 -4.89
N ALA A 21 -15.51 29.97 -3.83
CA ALA A 21 -15.00 29.89 -2.48
C ALA A 21 -14.05 28.68 -2.40
N PRO A 22 -12.88 28.80 -1.73
CA PRO A 22 -11.98 27.67 -1.57
C PRO A 22 -12.76 26.53 -0.91
N ALA A 23 -12.86 25.40 -1.61
CA ALA A 23 -13.56 24.22 -1.09
C ALA A 23 -12.90 23.80 0.22
N VAL A 24 -13.65 23.89 1.32
CA VAL A 24 -13.20 23.39 2.62
C VAL A 24 -13.01 21.87 2.47
N PRO A 25 -11.83 21.32 2.78
CA PRO A 25 -11.62 19.88 2.69
C PRO A 25 -12.59 19.15 3.64
N PRO A 26 -13.12 17.99 3.23
CA PRO A 26 -14.02 17.22 4.09
C PRO A 26 -13.32 16.82 5.39
N ALA A 27 -14.10 16.71 6.47
CA ALA A 27 -13.61 16.19 7.74
C ALA A 27 -12.97 14.80 7.54
N PRO A 28 -11.92 14.45 8.32
CA PRO A 28 -11.17 13.20 8.13
C PRO A 28 -12.05 11.94 8.25
N GLU A 29 -13.10 11.99 9.07
CA GLU A 29 -14.05 10.89 9.23
C GLU A 29 -14.87 10.65 7.96
N VAL A 30 -15.35 11.73 7.33
CA VAL A 30 -16.10 11.66 6.07
C VAL A 30 -15.19 11.14 4.96
N ARG A 31 -13.96 11.65 4.89
CA ARG A 31 -12.95 11.19 3.93
C ARG A 31 -12.65 9.70 4.13
N PHE A 32 -12.61 9.22 5.37
CA PHE A 32 -12.40 7.80 5.67
C PHE A 32 -13.58 6.97 5.17
N LEU A 33 -14.81 7.35 5.50
CA LEU A 33 -16.01 6.63 5.07
C LEU A 33 -16.12 6.57 3.54
N GLU A 34 -15.73 7.62 2.83
CA GLU A 34 -15.68 7.64 1.37
C GLU A 34 -14.65 6.64 0.81
N LEU A 35 -13.43 6.62 1.38
CA LEU A 35 -12.38 5.66 1.00
C LEU A 35 -12.79 4.23 1.34
N GLU A 36 -13.39 4.00 2.50
CA GLU A 36 -13.90 2.69 2.90
C GLU A 36 -15.04 2.24 1.98
N ALA A 37 -15.98 3.13 1.64
CA ALA A 37 -17.04 2.83 0.69
C ALA A 37 -16.49 2.49 -0.69
N GLU A 38 -15.44 3.16 -1.15
CA GLU A 38 -14.75 2.82 -2.40
C GLU A 38 -14.07 1.45 -2.33
N ALA A 39 -13.45 1.13 -1.18
CA ALA A 39 -12.86 -0.17 -0.93
C ALA A 39 -13.92 -1.29 -0.93
N ALA A 40 -15.04 -1.06 -0.23
CA ALA A 40 -16.14 -1.98 -0.05
C ALA A 40 -16.95 -2.26 -1.33
N LYS A 41 -16.88 -1.40 -2.35
CA LYS A 41 -17.48 -1.68 -3.69
C LYS A 41 -16.83 -2.89 -4.38
N GLY A 42 -15.59 -3.24 -4.02
CA GLY A 42 -14.90 -4.40 -4.57
C GLY A 42 -15.36 -5.72 -3.92
N ALA A 43 -15.19 -6.83 -4.63
CA ALA A 43 -15.34 -8.17 -4.05
C ALA A 43 -14.10 -8.66 -3.29
N GLU A 44 -13.05 -7.82 -3.24
CA GLU A 44 -11.75 -8.18 -2.68
C GLU A 44 -11.64 -7.81 -1.20
N LEU A 45 -10.75 -8.51 -0.51
CA LEU A 45 -10.33 -8.18 0.84
C LEU A 45 -9.59 -6.84 0.82
N TYR A 46 -9.81 -6.04 1.87
CA TYR A 46 -9.04 -4.82 2.14
C TYR A 46 -8.67 -4.76 3.60
N LEU A 47 -7.59 -4.01 3.88
CA LEU A 47 -7.01 -3.86 5.20
C LEU A 47 -7.23 -2.43 5.67
N VAL A 48 -7.70 -2.24 6.90
CA VAL A 48 -7.74 -0.94 7.57
C VAL A 48 -6.74 -0.99 8.71
N VAL A 49 -5.79 -0.07 8.70
CA VAL A 49 -4.76 0.07 9.73
C VAL A 49 -5.10 1.32 10.54
N SER A 50 -5.39 1.15 11.83
CA SER A 50 -5.53 2.27 12.76
C SER A 50 -4.24 2.53 13.51
N LEU A 51 -3.94 3.81 13.72
CA LEU A 51 -2.89 4.27 14.61
C LEU A 51 -3.34 4.21 16.09
N GLU A 52 -4.61 4.49 16.39
CA GLU A 52 -5.14 4.63 17.75
C GLU A 52 -6.55 4.03 17.91
N PRO A 53 -6.72 2.86 18.56
CA PRO A 53 -5.67 1.92 18.97
C PRO A 53 -4.97 1.26 17.77
N PRO A 54 -3.71 0.80 17.94
CA PRO A 54 -2.96 0.15 16.87
C PRO A 54 -3.56 -1.22 16.54
N MET A 55 -4.20 -1.30 15.37
CA MET A 55 -4.98 -2.47 14.96
C MET A 55 -5.03 -2.56 13.44
N VAL A 56 -5.02 -3.79 12.92
CA VAL A 56 -5.31 -4.06 11.51
C VAL A 56 -6.63 -4.82 11.43
N TRP A 57 -7.65 -4.21 10.83
CA TRP A 57 -8.89 -4.90 10.48
C TRP A 57 -8.81 -5.45 9.06
N ILE A 58 -9.24 -6.69 8.93
CA ILE A 58 -9.39 -7.38 7.66
C ILE A 58 -10.88 -7.32 7.32
N LYS A 59 -11.20 -6.62 6.24
CA LYS A 59 -12.58 -6.39 5.82
C LYS A 59 -12.85 -6.88 4.40
N SER A 60 -14.11 -7.16 4.12
CA SER A 60 -14.63 -7.43 2.78
C SER A 60 -16.02 -6.84 2.64
N ARG A 61 -16.26 -6.05 1.59
CA ARG A 61 -17.56 -5.41 1.34
C ARG A 61 -18.14 -4.64 2.55
N GLY A 62 -17.28 -3.97 3.32
CA GLY A 62 -17.69 -3.26 4.54
C GLY A 62 -17.81 -4.12 5.79
N LEU A 63 -17.76 -5.45 5.68
CA LEU A 63 -17.87 -6.38 6.79
C LEU A 63 -16.50 -6.67 7.39
N GLU A 64 -16.40 -6.58 8.71
CA GLU A 64 -15.25 -7.07 9.47
C GLU A 64 -15.23 -8.60 9.45
N LEU A 65 -14.09 -9.15 9.01
CA LEU A 65 -13.85 -10.59 8.99
C LEU A 65 -12.94 -11.01 10.13
N ASP A 66 -11.93 -10.19 10.41
CA ASP A 66 -10.88 -10.50 11.38
C ASP A 66 -10.14 -9.22 11.81
N ARG A 67 -9.45 -9.30 12.95
CA ARG A 67 -8.66 -8.22 13.53
C ARG A 67 -7.32 -8.74 14.06
N VAL A 68 -6.26 -8.00 13.77
CA VAL A 68 -4.89 -8.33 14.15
C VAL A 68 -4.35 -7.23 15.06
N PRO A 69 -4.02 -7.53 16.32
CA PRO A 69 -3.36 -6.57 17.18
C PRO A 69 -1.99 -6.20 16.63
N VAL A 70 -1.72 -4.90 16.60
CA VAL A 70 -0.43 -4.36 16.22
C VAL A 70 0.17 -3.72 17.46
N THR A 71 1.42 -4.02 17.75
CA THR A 71 2.15 -3.41 18.86
C THR A 71 2.40 -1.94 18.56
N GLN A 72 2.83 -1.62 17.35
CA GLN A 72 3.16 -0.27 16.93
C GLN A 72 2.99 -0.07 15.42
N VAL A 73 2.52 1.11 15.02
CA VAL A 73 2.51 1.55 13.63
C VAL A 73 3.43 2.75 13.51
N GLU A 74 4.48 2.65 12.69
CA GLU A 74 5.41 3.75 12.42
C GLU A 74 5.34 4.17 10.97
N VAL A 75 5.32 5.48 10.72
CA VAL A 75 5.49 6.04 9.39
C VAL A 75 6.92 6.56 9.28
N VAL A 76 7.76 5.84 8.54
CA VAL A 76 9.17 6.16 8.33
C VAL A 76 9.29 6.98 7.04
N GLU A 77 9.38 8.30 7.22
CA GLU A 77 9.72 9.24 6.15
C GLU A 77 11.25 9.39 6.02
N HIS A 78 11.80 9.01 4.88
CA HIS A 78 13.21 9.27 4.59
C HIS A 78 13.42 10.70 4.09
N ARG A 79 13.93 11.59 4.96
CA ARG A 79 14.39 12.93 4.54
C ARG A 79 15.83 12.86 4.02
N SER A 80 16.11 13.48 2.87
CA SER A 80 17.48 13.73 2.44
C SER A 80 18.04 14.90 3.24
N SER A 81 19.27 14.77 3.75
CA SER A 81 20.02 15.89 4.34
C SER A 81 20.81 16.68 3.28
N ILE A 82 20.86 16.21 2.03
CA ILE A 82 21.71 16.78 0.97
C ILE A 82 20.89 16.91 -0.33
N GLY A 83 20.80 18.13 -0.86
CA GLY A 83 20.13 18.48 -2.12
C GLY A 83 18.79 19.22 -1.94
N PRO A 84 18.28 19.91 -2.98
CA PRO A 84 16.97 20.55 -2.92
C PRO A 84 15.93 19.48 -2.61
N SER A 85 15.23 19.67 -1.48
CA SER A 85 14.21 18.78 -0.97
C SER A 85 13.17 18.52 -2.07
N ARG A 86 13.25 17.37 -2.74
CA ARG A 86 12.13 16.87 -3.55
C ARG A 86 10.97 16.73 -2.57
N GLU A 87 9.88 17.45 -2.83
CA GLU A 87 8.70 17.56 -1.98
C GLU A 87 8.40 16.21 -1.31
N THR A 88 8.65 16.15 0.00
CA THR A 88 8.17 15.06 0.82
C THR A 88 6.65 15.17 0.77
N THR A 89 5.97 14.26 0.09
CA THR A 89 4.52 14.15 0.22
C THR A 89 4.24 13.85 1.68
N ALA A 90 3.85 14.88 2.44
CA ALA A 90 3.45 14.72 3.82
C ALA A 90 2.29 13.71 3.83
N LEU A 91 2.40 12.69 4.69
CA LEU A 91 1.35 11.69 4.78
C LEU A 91 0.07 12.34 5.32
N GLU A 92 -0.95 12.46 4.46
CA GLU A 92 -2.27 12.92 4.87
C GLU A 92 -3.15 11.74 5.27
N LEU A 93 -3.71 11.79 6.48
CA LEU A 93 -4.66 10.81 6.96
C LEU A 93 -6.11 11.29 6.71
N PRO A 94 -7.04 10.39 6.36
CA PRO A 94 -6.82 8.98 6.01
C PRO A 94 -6.13 8.80 4.65
N ALA A 95 -5.25 7.81 4.58
CA ALA A 95 -4.50 7.46 3.37
C ALA A 95 -4.96 6.10 2.82
N GLN A 96 -4.87 5.93 1.49
CA GLN A 96 -5.18 4.67 0.81
C GLN A 96 -4.10 4.32 -0.19
N TRP A 97 -3.68 3.06 -0.18
CA TRP A 97 -2.80 2.49 -1.20
C TRP A 97 -3.36 1.18 -1.74
N ARG A 98 -2.78 0.72 -2.86
CA ARG A 98 -2.99 -0.63 -3.38
C ARG A 98 -1.67 -1.39 -3.39
N VAL A 99 -1.74 -2.70 -3.15
CA VAL A 99 -0.59 -3.58 -3.28
C VAL A 99 -0.22 -3.73 -4.77
N GLU A 100 1.00 -3.33 -5.12
CA GLU A 100 1.50 -3.39 -6.51
C GLU A 100 1.98 -4.79 -6.88
N ALA A 101 2.67 -5.44 -5.94
CA ALA A 101 3.24 -6.76 -6.11
C ALA A 101 2.93 -7.62 -4.90
N ARG A 102 2.59 -8.89 -5.17
CA ARG A 102 2.48 -9.90 -4.11
C ARG A 102 3.84 -9.98 -3.38
N PRO A 103 3.85 -10.11 -2.05
CA PRO A 103 5.07 -10.38 -1.32
C PRO A 103 5.80 -11.61 -1.91
N PRO A 104 7.13 -11.62 -1.92
CA PRO A 104 7.88 -12.78 -2.38
C PRO A 104 7.47 -13.99 -1.54
N ASP A 105 6.85 -14.98 -2.19
CA ASP A 105 6.35 -16.19 -1.55
C ASP A 105 7.39 -17.30 -1.71
N PRO A 106 8.15 -17.65 -0.66
CA PRO A 106 9.14 -18.71 -0.74
C PRO A 106 8.50 -20.11 -0.93
N THR A 107 7.20 -20.24 -0.65
CA THR A 107 6.49 -21.52 -0.60
C THR A 107 6.02 -22.00 -1.99
N ARG A 108 5.85 -21.07 -2.95
CA ARG A 108 5.38 -21.40 -4.29
C ARG A 108 6.55 -21.67 -5.24
N ARG A 109 7.28 -22.77 -5.01
CA ARG A 109 8.14 -23.35 -6.05
C ARG A 109 7.26 -24.17 -6.99
N VAL A 110 7.23 -23.80 -8.27
CA VAL A 110 6.69 -24.67 -9.31
C VAL A 110 7.69 -25.80 -9.50
N LEU A 111 7.47 -26.90 -8.79
CA LEU A 111 8.18 -28.16 -9.03
C LEU A 111 7.60 -28.77 -10.30
N ALA A 112 7.98 -28.23 -11.46
CA ALA A 112 7.75 -28.94 -12.71
C ALA A 112 8.53 -30.26 -12.63
N PRO A 113 7.87 -31.43 -12.87
CA PRO A 113 8.59 -32.68 -12.97
C PRO A 113 9.71 -32.54 -14.00
N PRO A 114 10.93 -33.06 -13.75
CA PRO A 114 12.05 -32.94 -14.68
C PRO A 114 11.78 -33.62 -16.03
N VAL A 115 10.79 -34.51 -16.07
CA VAL A 115 10.31 -35.16 -17.30
C VAL A 115 8.79 -35.05 -17.34
N LEU A 116 8.27 -34.38 -18.36
CA LEU A 116 6.84 -34.38 -18.67
C LEU A 116 6.49 -35.75 -19.26
N ARG A 117 5.53 -36.47 -18.64
CA ARG A 117 5.00 -37.70 -19.26
C ARG A 117 4.18 -37.31 -20.48
N GLN A 118 4.47 -37.95 -21.62
CA GLN A 118 3.62 -37.83 -22.80
C GLN A 118 2.24 -38.42 -22.48
N TRP A 119 1.20 -37.67 -22.80
CA TRP A 119 -0.18 -38.12 -22.63
C TRP A 119 -0.48 -39.21 -23.67
N THR A 120 -0.66 -40.45 -23.22
CA THR A 120 -0.91 -41.61 -24.10
C THR A 120 -2.40 -41.94 -24.28
N GLY A 121 -3.32 -41.13 -23.73
CA GLY A 121 -4.76 -41.27 -23.97
C GLY A 121 -5.43 -42.47 -23.27
N THR A 122 -4.67 -43.33 -22.60
CA THR A 122 -5.20 -44.48 -21.84
C THR A 122 -5.03 -44.18 -20.36
N GLU A 123 -6.15 -44.04 -19.65
CA GLU A 123 -6.19 -43.88 -18.19
C GLU A 123 -5.88 -45.24 -17.53
N GLU A 124 -4.62 -45.64 -17.61
CA GLU A 124 -4.13 -46.85 -16.96
C GLU A 124 -3.89 -46.55 -15.49
N ALA A 125 -4.65 -47.22 -14.62
CA ALA A 125 -4.62 -47.06 -13.17
C ALA A 125 -3.18 -47.22 -12.66
N ALA A 126 -2.61 -46.13 -12.16
CA ALA A 126 -1.24 -46.14 -11.63
C ALA A 126 -1.16 -47.07 -10.41
N PRO A 127 -0.12 -47.93 -10.30
CA PRO A 127 0.17 -48.58 -9.03
C PRO A 127 0.49 -47.52 -7.98
N VAL A 128 -0.03 -47.70 -6.76
CA VAL A 128 0.16 -46.79 -5.63
C VAL A 128 1.66 -46.70 -5.31
N THR A 129 2.36 -45.74 -5.92
CA THR A 129 3.75 -45.46 -5.57
C THR A 129 3.77 -44.92 -4.15
N THR A 130 4.55 -45.58 -3.29
CA THR A 130 4.87 -45.15 -1.93
C THR A 130 5.11 -43.64 -1.94
N ALA A 131 4.27 -42.90 -1.20
CA ALA A 131 4.35 -41.45 -1.15
C ALA A 131 5.78 -41.05 -0.77
N ALA A 132 6.47 -40.36 -1.68
CA ALA A 132 7.70 -39.67 -1.35
C ALA A 132 7.43 -38.78 -0.12
N PRO A 133 8.39 -38.63 0.82
CA PRO A 133 8.19 -37.76 1.97
C PRO A 133 7.75 -36.40 1.46
N ALA A 134 6.61 -35.92 1.98
CA ALA A 134 6.07 -34.63 1.58
C ALA A 134 7.18 -33.58 1.74
N PRO A 135 7.45 -32.76 0.72
CA PRO A 135 8.45 -31.71 0.86
C PRO A 135 8.06 -30.85 2.05
N SER A 136 9.01 -30.60 2.96
CA SER A 136 8.81 -29.70 4.09
C SER A 136 8.30 -28.36 3.56
N VAL A 137 7.05 -28.03 3.84
CA VAL A 137 6.44 -26.77 3.39
C VAL A 137 7.25 -25.64 4.01
N PRO A 138 7.90 -24.78 3.21
CA PRO A 138 8.66 -23.66 3.77
C PRO A 138 7.71 -22.79 4.57
N GLU A 139 8.08 -22.45 5.79
CA GLU A 139 7.26 -21.58 6.62
C GLU A 139 7.28 -20.15 6.03
N PRO A 140 6.14 -19.42 6.03
CA PRO A 140 6.12 -18.03 5.60
C PRO A 140 7.08 -17.18 6.46
N PRO A 141 7.73 -16.15 5.87
CA PRO A 141 8.65 -15.31 6.62
C PRO A 141 7.92 -14.57 7.74
N ASP A 142 8.57 -14.48 8.90
CA ASP A 142 8.14 -13.69 10.06
C ASP A 142 8.30 -12.18 9.83
N ARG A 143 9.15 -11.77 8.87
CA ARG A 143 9.28 -10.39 8.41
C ARG A 143 9.30 -10.29 6.89
N TYR A 144 8.50 -9.40 6.33
CA TYR A 144 8.48 -9.16 4.88
C TYR A 144 8.02 -7.75 4.54
N THR A 145 8.32 -7.34 3.31
CA THR A 145 7.93 -6.04 2.77
C THR A 145 6.91 -6.21 1.64
N VAL A 146 5.95 -5.29 1.57
CA VAL A 146 4.91 -5.25 0.53
C VAL A 146 5.04 -3.94 -0.23
N ALA A 147 5.16 -4.01 -1.55
CA ALA A 147 5.17 -2.81 -2.39
C ALA A 147 3.76 -2.25 -2.54
N LEU A 148 3.61 -0.97 -2.24
CA LEU A 148 2.37 -0.22 -2.33
C LEU A 148 2.44 0.83 -3.45
N THR A 149 1.28 1.27 -3.93
CA THR A 149 1.18 2.31 -4.97
C THR A 149 1.91 3.59 -4.57
N GLY A 150 2.53 4.25 -5.53
CA GLY A 150 3.23 5.52 -5.29
C GLY A 150 4.61 5.34 -4.64
N GLY A 151 5.20 4.15 -4.76
CA GLY A 151 6.56 3.88 -4.25
C GLY A 151 6.62 3.66 -2.73
N TRP A 152 5.46 3.55 -2.08
CA TRP A 152 5.36 3.21 -0.66
C TRP A 152 5.70 1.74 -0.40
N VAL A 153 6.12 1.44 0.81
CA VAL A 153 6.38 0.08 1.28
C VAL A 153 5.70 -0.15 2.61
N LEU A 154 5.08 -1.31 2.78
CA LEU A 154 4.61 -1.80 4.06
C LEU A 154 5.63 -2.82 4.60
N ASP A 155 6.31 -2.52 5.70
CA ASP A 155 7.22 -3.43 6.40
C ASP A 155 6.44 -4.11 7.54
N LEU A 156 6.26 -5.42 7.48
CA LEU A 156 5.56 -6.19 8.50
C LEU A 156 6.53 -7.15 9.18
N GLY A 157 6.47 -7.23 10.50
CA GLY A 157 7.17 -8.24 11.27
C GLY A 157 7.30 -7.88 12.74
N PRO A 158 8.06 -8.68 13.51
CA PRO A 158 8.37 -8.35 14.89
C PRO A 158 9.18 -7.04 14.94
N GLY A 159 8.95 -6.25 16.00
CA GLY A 159 9.72 -5.05 16.28
C GLY A 159 11.20 -5.37 16.24
N GLY A 160 11.91 -4.73 15.32
CA GLY A 160 13.35 -4.89 15.15
C GLY A 160 14.04 -3.63 15.65
N GLU A 161 15.18 -3.80 16.33
CA GLU A 161 16.06 -2.67 16.63
C GLU A 161 16.28 -1.88 15.33
N GLY A 162 15.94 -0.59 15.35
CA GLY A 162 16.14 0.30 14.22
C GLY A 162 17.58 0.17 13.69
N PRO A 163 17.84 0.57 12.43
CA PRO A 163 19.14 0.39 11.82
C PRO A 163 20.24 0.94 12.74
N SER A 164 21.22 0.08 13.07
CA SER A 164 22.34 0.43 13.95
C SER A 164 23.02 1.71 13.45
N LEU A 165 23.70 2.46 14.35
CA LEU A 165 24.43 3.67 13.94
C LEU A 165 25.38 3.42 12.76
N ALA A 166 26.08 2.28 12.78
CA ALA A 166 26.94 1.85 11.68
C ALA A 166 26.15 1.57 10.40
N GLY A 167 24.98 0.91 10.50
CA GLY A 167 24.09 0.67 9.36
C GLY A 167 23.55 1.97 8.76
N ARG A 168 23.15 2.94 9.59
CA ARG A 168 22.72 4.28 9.15
C ARG A 168 23.83 5.02 8.42
N TRP A 169 25.06 4.96 8.93
CA TRP A 169 26.21 5.56 8.28
C TRP A 169 26.55 4.90 6.94
N ALA A 170 26.61 3.56 6.89
CA ALA A 170 26.85 2.82 5.66
C ALA A 170 25.79 3.11 4.59
N GLN A 171 24.52 3.19 4.99
CA GLN A 171 23.41 3.57 4.11
C GLN A 171 23.58 5.00 3.58
N ALA A 172 23.93 5.96 4.45
CA ALA A 172 24.15 7.34 4.06
C ALA A 172 25.31 7.48 3.05
N VAL A 173 26.39 6.72 3.23
CA VAL A 173 27.52 6.65 2.30
C VAL A 173 27.08 6.03 0.97
N ALA A 174 26.37 4.91 0.98
CA ALA A 174 25.86 4.26 -0.23
C ALA A 174 24.92 5.17 -1.04
N ASP A 175 24.09 5.94 -0.35
CA ASP A 175 23.20 6.93 -0.96
C ASP A 175 23.99 8.09 -1.57
N GLY A 176 24.99 8.62 -0.85
CA GLY A 176 25.90 9.64 -1.38
C GLY A 176 26.61 9.17 -2.67
N TRP A 177 27.11 7.93 -2.67
CA TRP A 177 27.72 7.32 -3.86
C TRP A 177 26.73 7.06 -5.00
N SER A 178 25.45 6.85 -4.70
CA SER A 178 24.42 6.64 -5.72
C SER A 178 24.06 7.96 -6.39
N VAL A 179 23.90 9.03 -5.60
CA VAL A 179 23.67 10.40 -6.10
C VAL A 179 24.81 10.85 -7.00
N LEU A 180 26.07 10.63 -6.58
CA LEU A 180 27.24 10.96 -7.41
C LEU A 180 27.28 10.19 -8.74
N ARG A 181 26.69 8.99 -8.78
CA ARG A 181 26.55 8.17 -10.01
C ARG A 181 25.29 8.49 -10.81
N GLY A 182 24.58 9.58 -10.48
CA GLY A 182 23.34 9.98 -11.15
C GLY A 182 22.18 9.03 -10.91
N ARG A 183 22.27 8.13 -9.93
CA ARG A 183 21.17 7.23 -9.55
C ARG A 183 20.41 7.87 -8.40
N PRO A 184 19.08 8.06 -8.52
CA PRO A 184 18.29 8.53 -7.40
C PRO A 184 18.41 7.52 -6.25
N PRO A 185 18.53 7.99 -4.99
CA PRO A 185 18.55 7.09 -3.85
C PRO A 185 17.26 6.27 -3.83
N ALA A 186 17.36 4.96 -3.59
CA ALA A 186 16.22 4.04 -3.56
C ALA A 186 15.42 4.16 -2.24
N ARG A 187 15.27 5.38 -1.72
CA ARG A 187 14.60 5.64 -0.44
C ARG A 187 13.09 5.66 -0.67
N ARG A 188 12.41 4.64 -0.14
CA ARG A 188 10.96 4.46 -0.21
C ARG A 188 10.33 4.89 1.11
N GLN A 189 9.22 5.61 1.03
CA GLN A 189 8.41 5.92 2.21
C GLN A 189 7.83 4.60 2.74
N THR A 190 7.98 4.36 4.04
CA THR A 190 7.66 3.04 4.62
C THR A 190 6.68 3.19 5.76
N VAL A 191 5.60 2.41 5.73
CA VAL A 191 4.74 2.18 6.90
C VAL A 191 5.21 0.88 7.52
N ARG A 192 5.67 0.92 8.78
CA ARG A 192 6.07 -0.27 9.53
C ARG A 192 4.93 -0.67 10.46
N LEU A 193 4.59 -1.95 10.42
CA LEU A 193 3.68 -2.60 11.35
C LEU A 193 4.49 -3.56 12.20
N GLU A 194 4.57 -3.28 13.49
CA GLU A 194 5.16 -4.18 14.48
C GLU A 194 4.09 -5.10 15.03
N LEU A 195 4.22 -6.40 14.79
CA LEU A 195 3.24 -7.39 15.21
C LEU A 195 3.91 -8.73 15.50
N ALA A 196 3.16 -9.63 16.15
CA ALA A 196 3.66 -10.97 16.47
C ALA A 196 4.02 -11.74 15.19
N PRO A 197 5.07 -12.60 15.20
CA PRO A 197 5.44 -13.41 14.04
C PRO A 197 4.29 -14.22 13.45
N GLU A 198 3.45 -14.79 14.31
CA GLU A 198 2.28 -15.59 13.91
C GLU A 198 1.26 -14.75 13.13
N ASP A 199 1.03 -13.52 13.60
CA ASP A 199 0.15 -12.56 12.95
C ASP A 199 0.73 -12.08 11.61
N ALA A 200 2.06 -11.93 11.51
CA ALA A 200 2.71 -11.51 10.29
C ALA A 200 2.55 -12.58 9.21
N ARG A 201 2.74 -13.83 9.59
CA ARG A 201 2.53 -15.00 8.72
C ARG A 201 1.05 -15.13 8.32
N ARG A 202 0.12 -14.88 9.24
CA ARG A 202 -1.33 -14.86 8.94
C ARG A 202 -1.67 -13.81 7.88
N LEU A 203 -1.13 -12.60 8.01
CA LEU A 203 -1.33 -11.51 7.05
C LEU A 203 -0.66 -11.76 5.70
N HIS A 204 0.40 -12.57 5.64
CA HIS A 204 1.22 -12.76 4.43
C HIS A 204 0.38 -13.19 3.21
N HIS A 205 -0.59 -14.06 3.42
CA HIS A 205 -1.44 -14.59 2.35
C HIS A 205 -2.58 -13.67 1.91
N LEU A 206 -2.87 -12.61 2.69
CA LEU A 206 -3.90 -11.63 2.39
C LEU A 206 -3.44 -10.61 1.36
N PHE A 207 -2.12 -10.35 1.30
CA PHE A 207 -1.53 -9.41 0.36
C PHE A 207 -1.50 -9.99 -1.06
N ARG A 208 -2.52 -9.65 -1.84
CA ARG A 208 -2.56 -9.91 -3.28
C ARG A 208 -2.40 -8.59 -4.03
N ARG A 209 -1.92 -8.66 -5.27
CA ARG A 209 -1.90 -7.49 -6.15
C ARG A 209 -3.33 -6.94 -6.24
N GLY A 210 -3.49 -5.63 -5.99
CA GLY A 210 -4.77 -4.95 -5.99
C GLY A 210 -5.40 -4.73 -4.60
N THR A 211 -5.01 -5.53 -3.60
CA THR A 211 -5.50 -5.40 -2.21
C THR A 211 -5.33 -3.95 -1.75
N ARG A 212 -6.40 -3.37 -1.23
CA ARG A 212 -6.40 -2.00 -0.69
C ARG A 212 -5.93 -2.01 0.76
N VAL A 213 -5.09 -1.05 1.10
CA VAL A 213 -4.62 -0.78 2.47
C VAL A 213 -5.00 0.65 2.80
N LEU A 214 -5.82 0.83 3.83
CA LEU A 214 -6.22 2.14 4.35
C LEU A 214 -5.51 2.39 5.66
N LEU A 215 -5.02 3.60 5.90
CA LEU A 215 -4.40 4.02 7.15
C LEU A 215 -5.20 5.19 7.74
N VAL A 216 -5.58 5.08 9.01
CA VAL A 216 -6.42 6.04 9.73
C VAL A 216 -5.78 6.45 11.05
N GLY A 217 -5.93 7.73 11.41
CA GLY A 217 -5.32 8.31 12.61
C GLY A 217 -6.04 7.96 13.91
N SER A 218 -7.35 7.78 13.86
CA SER A 218 -8.20 7.43 15.00
C SER A 218 -9.16 6.31 14.59
N ALA A 219 -9.35 5.33 15.46
CA ALA A 219 -10.37 4.31 15.27
C ALA A 219 -11.77 4.88 15.50
N PHE A 220 -12.73 4.30 14.79
CA PHE A 220 -14.16 4.58 14.86
C PHE A 220 -14.92 3.37 15.40
#